data_AF-A0A2H1FI26-F1
#
_entry.id   AF-A0A2H1FI26-F1
#
_cell.length_a   1.000
_cell.length_b   1.000
_cell.length_c   1.000
_cell.angle_alpha   90.00
_cell.angle_beta   90.00
_cell.angle_gamma   90.00
#
_symmetry.space_group_name_H-M   'P 1'
#
loop_
_entity.id
_entity.type
_entity.pdbx_description
1 polymer ?
#
loop_
_entity_poly.entity_id
_entity_poly.type
_entity_poly.pdbx_seq_one_letter_code
_entity_poly.pdbx_strand_id
1 'polypeptide(L)'
;MNLSRKDKANFESIFGGKDIFLTIYIIRDSISVEMIVDKINSAVNASFLASCSTLPNNSGIIVRILANSVSEIVTLAEHVTDILRSFTEKNSPITSTTQNSSVNIV
;
A
#
# COMPACT_ATOMS: atom_id res chain seq x y z
N MET A 1 -13.21 -16.87 -22.62
CA MET A 1 -12.07 -17.21 -23.50
C MET A 1 -11.61 -18.61 -23.11
N ASN A 2 -11.67 -19.61 -24.00
CA ASN A 2 -11.22 -20.97 -23.66
C ASN A 2 -9.72 -21.08 -23.96
N LEU A 3 -8.89 -21.06 -22.92
CA LEU A 3 -7.45 -21.31 -23.02
C LEU A 3 -7.18 -22.80 -23.19
N SER A 4 -6.12 -23.16 -23.92
CA SER A 4 -5.66 -24.55 -23.94
C SER A 4 -5.20 -24.98 -22.54
N ARG A 5 -5.18 -26.29 -22.26
CA ARG A 5 -4.75 -26.81 -20.95
C ARG A 5 -3.33 -26.37 -20.58
N LYS A 6 -2.45 -26.25 -21.58
CA LYS A 6 -1.07 -25.77 -21.42
C LYS A 6 -1.04 -24.27 -21.12
N ASP A 7 -1.80 -23.47 -21.84
CA ASP A 7 -1.84 -22.02 -21.62
C ASP A 7 -2.47 -21.67 -20.29
N LYS A 8 -3.46 -22.46 -19.84
CA LYS A 8 -4.06 -22.33 -18.52
C LYS A 8 -3.05 -22.58 -17.40
N ALA A 9 -2.31 -23.69 -17.48
CA ALA A 9 -1.27 -24.02 -16.49
C ALA A 9 -0.12 -22.98 -16.49
N ASN A 10 0.25 -22.48 -17.66
CA ASN A 10 1.23 -21.39 -17.78
C ASN A 10 0.72 -20.09 -17.14
N PHE A 11 -0.55 -19.75 -17.37
CA PHE A 11 -1.15 -18.55 -16.78
C PHE A 11 -1.24 -18.66 -15.26
N GLU A 12 -1.70 -19.80 -14.73
CA GLU A 12 -1.74 -20.07 -13.28
C GLU A 12 -0.34 -19.97 -12.65
N SER A 13 0.72 -20.41 -13.33
CA SER A 13 2.09 -20.33 -12.78
C SER A 13 2.61 -18.89 -12.67
N ILE A 14 2.23 -17.99 -13.59
CA ILE A 14 2.65 -16.57 -13.56
C ILE A 14 2.14 -15.87 -12.29
N PHE A 15 0.97 -16.25 -11.81
CA PHE A 15 0.36 -15.72 -10.59
C PHE A 15 0.68 -16.57 -9.35
N GLY A 16 1.67 -17.47 -9.42
CA GLY A 16 2.07 -18.31 -8.31
C GLY A 16 0.97 -19.27 -7.83
N GLY A 17 0.06 -19.66 -8.72
CA GLY A 17 -1.10 -20.50 -8.40
C GLY A 17 -2.21 -19.77 -7.65
N LYS A 18 -2.29 -18.45 -7.77
CA LYS A 18 -3.36 -17.62 -7.18
C LYS A 18 -4.38 -17.18 -8.23
N ASP A 19 -5.63 -17.07 -7.80
CA ASP A 19 -6.76 -16.76 -8.68
C ASP A 19 -7.02 -15.25 -8.83
N ILE A 20 -6.55 -14.44 -7.88
CA ILE A 20 -6.85 -13.01 -7.81
C ILE A 20 -5.55 -12.21 -7.67
N PHE A 21 -5.47 -11.13 -8.43
CA PHE A 21 -4.38 -10.16 -8.42
C PHE A 21 -4.91 -8.75 -8.15
N LEU A 22 -4.28 -8.04 -7.23
CA LEU A 22 -4.52 -6.61 -6.97
C LEU A 22 -3.20 -5.84 -7.10
N THR A 23 -3.28 -4.67 -7.71
CA THR A 23 -2.22 -3.66 -7.68
C THR A 23 -2.75 -2.37 -7.06
N ILE A 24 -2.03 -1.83 -6.09
CA ILE A 24 -2.32 -0.55 -5.44
C ILE A 24 -1.19 0.42 -5.79
N TYR A 25 -1.56 1.58 -6.33
CA TYR A 25 -0.64 2.68 -6.59
C TYR A 25 -0.82 3.76 -5.53
N ILE A 26 0.29 4.16 -4.90
CA ILE A 26 0.31 5.20 -3.87
C ILE A 26 1.22 6.30 -4.39
N ILE A 27 0.61 7.39 -4.87
CA ILE A 27 1.33 8.53 -5.43
C ILE A 27 1.54 9.56 -4.33
N ARG A 28 2.80 9.95 -4.08
CA ARG A 28 3.14 10.96 -3.07
C ARG A 28 4.44 11.67 -3.40
N ASP A 29 4.58 12.87 -2.84
CA ASP A 29 5.82 13.64 -2.93
C ASP A 29 6.88 13.06 -1.96
N SER A 30 8.12 13.04 -2.48
CA SER A 30 9.40 12.38 -2.13
C SER A 30 9.78 11.98 -0.69
N ILE A 31 8.99 12.24 0.34
CA ILE A 31 9.42 11.96 1.73
C ILE A 31 9.06 10.51 2.10
N SER A 32 9.99 9.77 2.73
CA SER A 32 9.78 8.48 3.41
C SER A 32 9.19 7.29 2.61
N VAL A 33 9.42 7.21 1.30
CA VAL A 33 9.01 6.07 0.46
C VAL A 33 9.63 4.75 0.95
N GLU A 34 10.94 4.72 1.22
CA GLU A 34 11.66 3.51 1.63
C GLU A 34 11.14 2.93 2.95
N MET A 35 10.91 3.78 3.96
CA MET A 35 10.36 3.34 5.25
C MET A 35 8.98 2.68 5.12
N ILE A 36 8.15 3.16 4.20
CA ILE A 36 6.83 2.57 3.95
C ILE A 36 7.00 1.22 3.23
N VAL A 37 7.89 1.15 2.24
CA VAL A 37 8.19 -0.11 1.53
C VAL A 37 8.64 -1.18 2.51
N ASP A 38 9.60 -0.87 3.38
CA ASP A 38 10.11 -1.82 4.38
C ASP A 38 9.02 -2.27 5.36
N LYS A 39 8.17 -1.33 5.80
CA LYS A 39 7.08 -1.62 6.73
C LYS A 39 6.02 -2.52 6.10
N ILE A 40 5.63 -2.24 4.85
CA ILE A 40 4.68 -3.08 4.11
C ILE A 40 5.29 -4.48 3.91
N ASN A 41 6.52 -4.57 3.38
CA ASN A 41 7.19 -5.85 3.14
C ASN A 41 7.41 -6.66 4.44
N SER A 42 7.61 -6.00 5.58
CA SER A 42 7.70 -6.67 6.89
C SER A 42 6.34 -7.13 7.43
N ALA A 43 5.26 -6.44 7.09
CA ALA A 43 3.91 -6.75 7.55
C ALA A 43 3.27 -7.89 6.75
N VAL A 44 3.64 -8.07 5.47
CA VAL A 44 3.27 -9.27 4.72
C VAL A 44 4.20 -10.42 5.05
N ASN A 45 3.64 -11.44 5.70
CA ASN A 45 4.34 -12.69 5.99
C ASN A 45 4.39 -13.60 4.74
N ALA A 46 5.19 -14.66 4.79
CA ALA A 46 5.35 -15.64 3.70
C ALA A 46 4.04 -16.34 3.26
N SER A 47 2.99 -16.31 4.09
CA SER A 47 1.68 -16.88 3.75
C SER A 47 0.90 -16.00 2.76
N PHE A 48 1.23 -14.71 2.69
CA PHE A 48 0.65 -13.77 1.73
C PHE A 48 1.63 -13.49 0.60
N LEU A 49 1.19 -13.73 -0.64
CA LEU A 49 1.99 -13.37 -1.82
C LEU A 49 1.76 -11.90 -2.14
N ALA A 50 2.29 -11.02 -1.29
CA ALA A 50 2.33 -9.59 -1.57
C ALA A 50 3.75 -9.04 -1.52
N SER A 51 3.97 -7.97 -2.27
CA SER A 51 5.25 -7.27 -2.31
C SER A 51 5.05 -5.80 -2.62
N CYS A 52 5.96 -4.98 -2.09
CA CYS A 52 5.98 -3.55 -2.21
C CYS A 52 7.29 -3.09 -2.83
N SER A 53 7.23 -2.16 -3.79
CA SER A 53 8.41 -1.54 -4.42
C SER A 53 8.17 -0.07 -4.74
N THR A 54 9.23 0.66 -5.01
CA THR A 54 9.16 2.06 -5.44
C THR A 54 8.72 2.18 -6.90
N LEU A 55 7.99 3.25 -7.22
CA LEU A 55 7.72 3.64 -8.60
C LEU A 55 8.93 4.39 -9.20
N PRO A 56 9.05 4.45 -10.54
CA PRO A 56 10.08 5.24 -11.20
C PRO A 56 10.08 6.70 -10.77
N ASN A 57 11.24 7.36 -10.83
CA ASN A 57 11.42 8.77 -10.50
C ASN A 57 10.96 9.16 -9.08
N ASN A 58 10.96 8.21 -8.13
CA ASN A 58 10.48 8.39 -6.77
C ASN A 58 9.05 8.97 -6.69
N SER A 59 8.21 8.65 -7.68
CA SER A 59 6.83 9.15 -7.79
C SER A 59 5.85 8.50 -6.80
N GLY A 60 6.32 7.50 -6.04
CA GLY A 60 5.51 6.82 -5.04
C GLY A 60 5.86 5.34 -4.92
N ILE A 61 4.83 4.56 -4.58
CA ILE A 61 4.94 3.14 -4.22
C ILE A 61 3.92 2.33 -5.00
N ILE A 62 4.30 1.11 -5.35
CA ILE A 62 3.39 0.09 -5.88
C ILE A 62 3.36 -1.10 -4.93
N VAL A 63 2.15 -1.55 -4.59
CA VAL A 63 1.92 -2.79 -3.85
C VAL A 63 1.21 -3.77 -4.77
N ARG A 64 1.73 -5.00 -4.86
CA ARG A 64 1.13 -6.09 -5.63
C ARG A 64 0.74 -7.20 -4.68
N ILE A 65 -0.47 -7.75 -4.85
CA ILE A 65 -1.05 -8.75 -3.97
C ILE A 65 -1.63 -9.88 -4.82
N LEU A 66 -1.35 -11.11 -4.43
CA LEU A 66 -1.91 -12.33 -5.00
C LEU A 66 -2.65 -13.13 -3.92
N ALA A 67 -3.88 -13.55 -4.21
CA ALA A 67 -4.76 -14.19 -3.25
C ALA A 67 -5.71 -15.21 -3.91
N ASN A 68 -6.35 -16.05 -3.10
CA ASN A 68 -7.36 -17.01 -3.56
C ASN A 68 -8.80 -16.55 -3.33
N SER A 69 -8.99 -15.44 -2.61
CA SER A 69 -10.32 -14.90 -2.31
C SER A 69 -10.34 -13.38 -2.25
N VAL A 70 -11.50 -12.80 -2.55
CA VAL A 70 -11.71 -11.35 -2.46
C VAL A 70 -11.55 -10.88 -1.01
N SER A 71 -11.97 -11.69 -0.03
CA SER A 71 -11.82 -11.40 1.39
C SER A 71 -10.35 -11.24 1.82
N GLU A 72 -9.45 -12.10 1.31
CA GLU A 72 -8.00 -11.96 1.52
C GLU A 72 -7.48 -10.65 0.95
N ILE A 73 -7.89 -10.29 -0.28
CA ILE A 73 -7.51 -9.03 -0.92
C ILE A 73 -7.95 -7.82 -0.09
N VAL A 74 -9.21 -7.80 0.36
CA VAL A 74 -9.77 -6.69 1.15
C VAL A 74 -9.00 -6.55 2.46
N THR A 75 -8.77 -7.67 3.17
CA THR A 75 -8.04 -7.67 4.44
C THR A 75 -6.62 -7.10 4.27
N LEU A 76 -5.92 -7.50 3.21
CA LEU A 76 -4.56 -7.02 2.94
C LEU A 76 -4.55 -5.55 2.51
N ALA A 77 -5.52 -5.12 1.70
CA ALA A 77 -5.65 -3.73 1.29
C ALA A 77 -5.95 -2.79 2.48
N GLU A 78 -6.80 -3.24 3.41
CA GLU A 78 -7.06 -2.54 4.67
C GLU A 78 -5.79 -2.42 5.51
N HIS A 79 -5.03 -3.51 5.66
CA HIS A 79 -3.75 -3.49 6.36
C HIS A 79 -2.73 -2.51 5.75
N VAL A 80 -2.61 -2.49 4.42
CA VAL A 80 -1.76 -1.52 3.70
C VAL A 80 -2.25 -0.09 3.99
N THR A 81 -3.56 0.14 3.98
CA THR A 81 -4.16 1.44 4.27
C THR A 81 -3.86 1.91 5.70
N ASP A 82 -3.95 1.01 6.68
CA ASP A 82 -3.65 1.32 8.09
C ASP A 82 -2.17 1.67 8.30
N ILE A 83 -1.26 0.96 7.63
CA ILE A 83 0.16 1.32 7.61
C ILE A 83 0.31 2.75 7.08
N LEU A 84 -0.28 3.06 5.92
CA LEU A 84 -0.19 4.40 5.34
C LEU A 84 -0.76 5.48 6.25
N ARG A 85 -1.93 5.22 6.87
CA ARG A 85 -2.56 6.16 7.82
C ARG A 85 -1.63 6.49 8.99
N SER A 86 -0.93 5.49 9.53
CA SER A 86 0.03 5.68 10.64
C SER A 86 1.22 6.59 10.28
N PHE A 87 1.58 6.69 9.00
CA PHE A 87 2.63 7.60 8.52
C PHE A 87 2.08 9.02 8.31
N THR A 88 0.83 9.18 7.91
CA THR A 88 0.21 10.50 7.75
C THR A 88 -0.03 11.18 9.11
N GLU A 89 -0.50 10.43 10.11
CA GLU A 89 -0.75 10.95 11.46
C GLU A 89 0.54 11.39 12.17
N LYS A 90 1.65 10.65 11.98
CA LYS A 90 2.96 10.99 12.58
C LYS A 90 3.64 12.21 11.95
N ASN A 91 3.27 12.58 10.72
CA ASN A 91 3.88 13.68 9.96
C ASN A 91 2.96 14.90 9.83
N SER A 92 1.81 14.90 10.50
CA SER A 92 0.96 16.09 10.58
C SER A 92 1.67 17.12 11.47
N PRO A 93 1.98 18.34 10.97
CA PRO A 93 2.50 19.38 11.84
C PRO A 93 1.45 19.64 12.91
N ILE A 94 1.86 19.57 14.18
CA ILE A 94 1.08 20.11 15.29
C ILE A 94 0.92 21.59 14.98
N THR A 95 -0.20 21.97 14.35
CA THR A 95 -0.64 23.35 14.35
C THR A 95 -1.09 23.61 15.77
N SER A 96 -0.16 24.06 16.61
CA SER A 96 -0.47 24.60 17.91
C SER A 96 -1.31 25.86 17.70
N THR A 97 -2.63 25.68 17.68
CA THR A 97 -3.61 26.76 17.86
C THR A 97 -3.54 27.22 19.31
N THR A 98 -2.72 28.22 19.60
CA THR A 98 -2.85 29.13 20.77
C THR A 98 -1.87 30.30 20.55
N GLN A 99 -2.20 31.59 20.70
CA GLN A 99 -3.16 32.24 21.58
C GLN A 99 -3.86 33.43 20.89
N ASN A 100 -5.16 33.59 21.19
CA ASN A 100 -5.87 34.86 21.05
C ASN A 100 -5.14 35.94 21.86
N SER A 101 -4.52 36.90 21.18
CA SER A 101 -4.26 38.20 21.77
C SER A 101 -5.51 39.06 21.61
N SER A 102 -6.26 39.19 22.70
CA SER A 102 -7.31 40.19 22.85
C SER A 102 -6.75 41.57 22.49
N VAL A 103 -7.29 42.16 21.42
CA VAL A 103 -7.01 43.56 21.08
C VAL A 103 -7.75 44.43 22.09
N ASN A 104 -7.01 45.01 23.04
CA ASN A 104 -7.50 46.13 23.84
C ASN A 104 -7.48 47.38 22.95
N ILE A 105 -8.67 47.90 22.63
CA ILE A 105 -8.83 49.26 22.10
C ILE A 105 -9.08 50.14 23.32
N VAL A 106 -8.13 51.03 23.62
CA VAL A 106 -8.32 52.22 24.47
C VAL A 106 -8.27 53.42 23.56
#